data_AF-A0AAN8XA34-F1
#
_entry.id   AF-A0AAN8XA34-F1
#
_cell.length_a   1.000
_cell.length_b   1.000
_cell.length_c   1.000
_cell.angle_alpha   90.00
_cell.angle_beta   90.00
_cell.angle_gamma   90.00
#
_symmetry.space_group_name_H-M   'P 1'
#
loop_
_entity.id
_entity.type
_entity.pdbx_description
1 polymer ?
#
loop_
_entity_poly.entity_id
_entity_poly.type
_entity_poly.pdbx_seq_one_letter_code
_entity_poly.pdbx_strand_id
1 'polypeptide(L)'
;MYDDYCFRSRNPDQVALKVAEIMTAGMEAYIPNSTKTFSLPKPWFDRACSMAIQTGNQAHRSYLASPSDLTHSTFIIARSHCTAQIRRSKASFIRRKESI
;
A
#
# COMPACT_ATOMS: atom_id res chain seq x y z
N MET A 1 15.51 35.31 -1.33
CA MET A 1 14.79 36.37 -2.04
C MET A 1 13.41 35.84 -2.47
N TYR A 2 12.51 35.63 -1.51
CA TYR A 2 11.14 35.09 -1.73
C TYR A 2 10.06 35.98 -1.09
N ASP A 3 10.43 36.64 0.01
CA ASP A 3 9.62 37.62 0.73
C ASP A 3 9.14 38.79 -0.16
N ASP A 4 9.98 39.21 -1.11
CA ASP A 4 9.73 40.36 -1.98
C ASP A 4 8.59 40.17 -2.99
N TYR A 5 8.27 38.93 -3.38
CA TYR A 5 7.22 38.68 -4.37
C TYR A 5 5.89 38.32 -3.73
N CYS A 6 5.88 37.42 -2.75
CA CYS A 6 4.62 36.91 -2.17
C CYS A 6 3.91 37.94 -1.27
N PHE A 7 4.64 38.86 -0.63
CA PHE A 7 4.08 39.80 0.35
C PHE A 7 4.19 41.27 -0.06
N ARG A 8 4.93 41.61 -1.12
CA ARG A 8 5.09 43.01 -1.58
C ARG A 8 4.56 43.27 -2.99
N SER A 9 4.31 42.25 -3.81
CA SER A 9 3.69 42.44 -5.13
C SER A 9 2.20 42.77 -4.99
N ARG A 10 1.75 43.80 -5.70
CA ARG A 10 0.32 44.16 -5.80
C ARG A 10 -0.42 43.40 -6.91
N ASN A 11 0.28 42.60 -7.70
CA ASN A 11 -0.32 41.84 -8.79
C ASN A 11 -0.60 40.40 -8.32
N PRO A 12 -1.88 40.02 -8.11
CA PRO A 12 -2.25 38.71 -7.57
C PRO A 12 -1.85 37.55 -8.48
N ASP A 13 -1.83 37.75 -9.80
CA ASP A 13 -1.48 36.69 -10.76
C ASP A 13 -0.01 36.29 -10.62
N GLN A 14 0.87 37.27 -10.39
CA GLN A 14 2.29 37.02 -10.18
C GLN A 14 2.57 36.35 -8.84
N VAL A 15 1.82 36.73 -7.80
CA VAL A 15 1.89 36.07 -6.49
C VAL A 15 1.45 34.62 -6.60
N ALA A 16 0.32 34.35 -7.26
CA ALA A 16 -0.20 33.01 -7.46
C ALA A 16 0.79 32.11 -8.21
N LEU A 17 1.39 32.61 -9.29
CA LEU A 17 2.40 31.87 -10.05
C LEU A 17 3.62 31.51 -9.19
N LYS A 18 4.09 32.45 -8.37
CA LYS A 18 5.25 32.24 -7.50
C LYS A 18 4.97 31.28 -6.34
N VAL A 19 3.77 31.35 -5.76
CA VAL A 19 3.34 30.38 -4.75
C VAL A 19 3.27 28.97 -5.34
N ALA A 20 2.71 28.81 -6.54
CA ALA A 20 2.66 27.53 -7.23
C ALA A 20 4.07 26.97 -7.51
N GLU A 21 4.99 27.80 -8.00
CA GLU A 21 6.39 27.42 -8.24
C GLU A 21 7.10 26.93 -6.97
N ILE A 22 6.90 27.62 -5.84
CA ILE A 22 7.46 27.22 -4.54
C ILE A 22 6.87 25.89 -4.08
N MET A 23 5.56 25.72 -4.21
CA MET A 23 4.89 24.47 -3.84
C MET A 23 5.40 23.31 -4.70
N THR A 24 5.52 23.48 -6.02
CA THR A 24 6.04 22.47 -6.93
C THR A 24 7.50 22.12 -6.60
N ALA A 25 8.37 23.12 -6.41
CA ALA A 25 9.76 22.88 -6.04
C ALA A 25 9.88 22.15 -4.68
N GLY A 26 9.03 22.50 -3.71
CA GLY A 26 8.93 21.80 -2.43
C GLY A 26 8.45 20.36 -2.60
N MET A 27 7.44 20.12 -3.43
CA MET A 27 6.99 18.77 -3.76
C MET A 27 8.09 17.96 -4.41
N GLU A 28 8.79 18.51 -5.40
CA GLU A 28 9.89 17.81 -6.09
C GLU A 28 11.08 17.52 -5.17
N ALA A 29 11.39 18.41 -4.24
CA ALA A 29 12.51 18.25 -3.31
C ALA A 29 12.22 17.25 -2.18
N TYR A 30 10.98 17.19 -1.68
CA TYR A 30 10.63 16.45 -0.47
C TYR A 30 9.71 15.25 -0.70
N ILE A 31 9.03 15.18 -1.84
CA ILE A 31 8.24 14.00 -2.25
C ILE A 31 9.07 13.31 -3.32
N PRO A 32 9.72 12.17 -3.01
CA PRO A 32 10.39 11.40 -4.04
C PRO A 32 9.40 11.10 -5.15
N ASN A 33 9.76 11.36 -6.41
CA ASN A 33 9.02 10.96 -7.63
C ASN A 33 8.88 9.42 -7.78
N SER A 34 9.09 8.67 -6.71
CA SER A 34 8.82 7.26 -6.59
C SER A 34 7.31 7.04 -6.74
N THR A 35 6.87 6.89 -7.99
CA THR A 35 5.91 5.84 -8.29
C THR A 35 6.43 4.63 -7.55
N LYS A 36 5.75 4.23 -6.47
CA LYS A 36 6.04 2.99 -5.77
C LYS A 36 6.13 1.93 -6.86
N THR A 37 7.35 1.55 -7.25
CA THR A 37 7.55 0.30 -7.95
C THR A 37 6.98 -0.69 -6.97
N PHE A 38 5.81 -1.26 -7.28
CA PHE A 38 5.33 -2.43 -6.57
C PHE A 38 6.56 -3.34 -6.50
N SER A 39 7.09 -3.50 -5.29
CA SER A 39 8.28 -4.30 -5.04
C SER A 39 8.20 -5.53 -5.92
N LEU A 40 9.26 -5.88 -6.65
CA LEU A 40 9.32 -7.08 -7.50
C LEU A 40 8.46 -8.17 -6.87
N PRO A 41 7.43 -8.67 -7.56
CA PRO A 41 6.45 -9.57 -6.96
C PRO A 41 7.23 -10.63 -6.21
N LYS A 42 7.02 -10.69 -4.89
CA LYS A 42 7.84 -11.53 -4.01
C LYS A 42 7.87 -12.92 -4.66
N PRO A 43 9.03 -13.48 -5.02
CA PRO A 43 9.05 -14.68 -5.87
C PRO A 43 8.38 -15.90 -5.24
N TRP A 44 8.23 -15.88 -3.92
CA TRP A 44 7.51 -16.87 -3.14
C TRP A 44 5.99 -16.65 -3.07
N PHE A 45 5.50 -15.48 -3.48
CA PHE A 45 4.08 -15.11 -3.41
C PHE A 45 3.36 -15.56 -4.68
N ASP A 46 2.67 -16.68 -4.56
CA ASP A 46 1.94 -17.31 -5.65
C ASP A 46 0.46 -16.89 -5.69
N ARG A 47 -0.26 -17.35 -6.74
CA ARG A 47 -1.71 -17.16 -6.88
C ARG A 47 -2.49 -17.68 -5.67
N ALA A 48 -2.02 -18.75 -5.02
CA ALA A 48 -2.69 -19.32 -3.87
C ALA A 48 -2.62 -18.40 -2.64
N CYS A 49 -1.50 -17.70 -2.44
CA CYS A 49 -1.38 -16.63 -1.44
C CYS A 49 -2.38 -15.50 -1.71
N SER A 50 -2.47 -15.05 -2.96
CA SER A 50 -3.42 -13.99 -3.37
C SER A 50 -4.87 -14.40 -3.08
N MET A 51 -5.26 -15.61 -3.46
CA MET A 51 -6.60 -16.16 -3.21
C MET A 51 -6.89 -16.26 -1.71
N ALA A 52 -5.93 -16.74 -0.92
CA ALA A 52 -6.14 -16.89 0.52
C ALA A 52 -6.30 -15.55 1.24
N ILE A 53 -5.58 -14.50 0.80
CA ILE A 53 -5.78 -13.13 1.27
C ILE A 53 -7.16 -12.60 0.86
N GLN A 54 -7.57 -12.82 -0.39
CA GLN A 54 -8.88 -12.38 -0.86
C GLN A 54 -10.02 -13.01 -0.06
N THR A 55 -9.96 -14.32 0.19
CA THR A 55 -10.92 -15.03 1.04
C THR A 55 -10.92 -14.50 2.47
N GLY A 56 -9.73 -14.27 3.06
CA GLY A 56 -9.61 -13.68 4.39
C GLY A 56 -10.23 -12.28 4.49
N ASN A 57 -9.98 -11.44 3.49
CA ASN A 57 -10.54 -10.09 3.40
C ASN A 57 -12.06 -10.13 3.20
N GLN A 58 -12.57 -11.06 2.39
CA GLN A 58 -14.01 -11.23 2.19
C GLN A 58 -14.69 -11.67 3.50
N ALA A 59 -14.12 -12.65 4.20
CA ALA A 59 -14.65 -13.11 5.48
C ALA A 59 -14.63 -12.00 6.55
N HIS A 60 -13.57 -11.18 6.57
CA HIS A 60 -13.49 -10.00 7.44
C HIS A 60 -14.60 -8.98 7.13
N ARG A 61 -14.83 -8.67 5.85
CA ARG A 61 -15.92 -7.78 5.43
C ARG A 61 -17.28 -8.35 5.83
N SER A 62 -17.50 -9.65 5.67
CA SER A 62 -18.74 -10.31 6.10
C SER A 62 -18.94 -10.21 7.62
N TYR A 63 -17.87 -10.38 8.41
CA TYR A 63 -17.91 -10.19 9.86
C TYR A 63 -18.25 -8.74 10.24
N LEU A 64 -17.63 -7.75 9.61
CA LEU A 64 -17.94 -6.34 9.87
C LEU A 64 -19.36 -5.94 9.46
N ALA A 65 -19.86 -6.51 8.35
CA ALA A 65 -21.21 -6.24 7.86
C ALA A 65 -22.29 -6.86 8.76
N SER A 66 -22.02 -8.03 9.35
CA SER A 66 -22.95 -8.73 10.24
C SER A 66 -22.18 -9.46 11.35
N PRO A 67 -21.82 -8.78 12.44
CA PRO A 67 -21.09 -9.40 13.54
C PRO A 67 -21.93 -10.48 14.24
N SER A 68 -21.48 -11.73 14.18
CA SER A 68 -22.05 -12.88 14.89
C SER A 68 -20.97 -13.93 15.15
N ASP A 69 -21.23 -14.88 16.03
CA ASP A 69 -20.28 -15.97 16.31
C ASP A 69 -19.95 -16.80 15.05
N LEU A 70 -20.93 -16.95 14.15
CA LEU A 70 -20.75 -17.62 12.87
C LEU A 70 -19.81 -16.84 11.93
N THR A 71 -20.03 -15.54 11.77
CA THR A 71 -19.19 -14.73 10.88
C THR A 71 -17.80 -14.50 11.47
N HIS A 72 -17.70 -14.39 12.80
CA HIS A 72 -16.45 -14.32 13.52
C HIS A 72 -15.63 -15.61 13.37
N SER A 73 -16.22 -16.79 13.63
CA SER A 73 -15.53 -18.07 13.45
C SER A 73 -15.08 -18.29 12.00
N THR A 74 -15.91 -17.94 11.03
CA THR A 74 -15.57 -17.98 9.60
C THR A 74 -14.36 -17.10 9.28
N PHE A 75 -14.32 -15.87 9.80
CA PHE A 75 -13.17 -14.97 9.66
C PHE A 75 -11.89 -15.56 10.29
N ILE A 76 -11.97 -16.12 11.50
CA ILE A 76 -10.82 -16.73 12.19
C ILE A 76 -10.26 -17.92 11.39
N ILE A 77 -11.13 -18.76 10.84
CA ILE A 77 -10.73 -19.90 9.99
C ILE A 77 -10.04 -19.39 8.72
N ALA A 78 -10.65 -18.43 8.02
CA ALA A 78 -10.09 -17.86 6.79
C ALA A 78 -8.73 -17.18 7.04
N ARG A 79 -8.58 -16.46 8.16
CA ARG A 79 -7.31 -15.84 8.58
C ARG A 79 -6.23 -16.88 8.88
N SER A 80 -6.60 -17.96 9.57
CA SER A 80 -5.68 -19.06 9.89
C SER A 80 -5.20 -19.77 8.61
N HIS A 81 -6.12 -20.03 7.69
CA HIS A 81 -5.82 -20.60 6.38
C HIS A 81 -4.88 -19.70 5.56
N CYS A 82 -5.15 -18.39 5.51
CA CYS A 82 -4.27 -17.42 4.86
C CYS A 82 -2.85 -17.43 5.41
N THR A 83 -2.73 -17.44 6.74
CA THR A 83 -1.43 -17.51 7.43
C THR A 83 -0.68 -18.79 7.09
N ALA A 84 -1.38 -19.93 7.09
CA ALA A 84 -0.81 -21.23 6.74
C ALA A 84 -0.33 -21.25 5.29
N GLN A 85 -1.12 -20.72 4.35
CA GLN A 85 -0.76 -20.68 2.93
C GLN A 85 0.50 -19.84 2.68
N ILE A 86 0.57 -18.63 3.26
CA ILE A 86 1.75 -17.76 3.14
C ILE A 86 3.01 -18.47 3.68
N ARG A 87 2.89 -19.16 4.82
CA ARG A 87 3.99 -19.94 5.41
C ARG A 87 4.42 -21.08 4.49
N ARG A 88 3.48 -21.82 3.91
CA ARG A 88 3.75 -22.91 2.97
C ARG A 88 4.46 -22.43 1.71
N SER A 89 3.98 -21.37 1.07
CA SER A 89 4.59 -20.84 -0.15
C SER A 89 6.01 -20.30 0.11
N LYS A 90 6.24 -19.63 1.24
CA LYS A 90 7.59 -19.25 1.68
C LYS A 90 8.50 -20.46 1.90
N ALA A 91 8.06 -21.46 2.66
CA ALA A 91 8.86 -22.64 2.94
C ALA A 91 9.15 -23.48 1.68
N SER A 92 8.22 -23.53 0.73
CA SER A 92 8.42 -24.17 -0.58
C SER A 92 9.46 -23.41 -1.42
N PHE A 93 9.44 -22.08 -1.39
CA PHE A 93 10.42 -21.27 -2.10
C PHE A 93 11.83 -21.43 -1.52
N ILE A 94 11.98 -21.41 -0.19
CA ILE A 94 13.26 -21.60 0.49
C ILE A 94 13.86 -22.97 0.13
N ARG A 95 13.07 -24.05 0.26
CA ARG A 95 13.51 -25.41 -0.09
C ARG A 95 13.97 -25.52 -1.55
N ARG A 96 13.26 -24.88 -2.47
CA ARG A 96 13.64 -24.85 -3.90
C ARG A 96 14.94 -24.09 -4.13
N LYS A 97 15.19 -23.02 -3.39
CA LYS A 97 16.42 -22.23 -3.49
C LYS A 97 17.62 -22.97 -2.90
N GLU A 98 17.44 -23.73 -1.83
CA GLU A 98 18.51 -24.53 -1.18
C GLU A 98 18.88 -25.81 -1.96
N SER A 99 18.07 -26.21 -2.93
CA SER A 99 18.30 -27.39 -3.77
C SER A 99 19.00 -27.05 -5.11
N ILE A 100 19.40 -25.79 -5.30
CA ILE A 100 20.10 -25.25 -6.47
C ILE A 100 21.47 -24.77 -6.00
#